data_AF-A0A6H1ZBT8-F1
#
_entry.id   AF-A0A6H1ZBT8-F1
#
_cell.length_a   1.000
_cell.length_b   1.000
_cell.length_c   1.000
_cell.angle_alpha   90.00
_cell.angle_beta   90.00
_cell.angle_gamma   90.00
#
_symmetry.space_group_name_H-M   'P 1'
#
loop_
_entity.id
_entity.type
_entity.pdbx_description
1 polymer ?
#
loop_
_entity_poly.entity_id
_entity_poly.type
_entity_poly.pdbx_seq_one_letter_code
_entity_poly.pdbx_strand_id
1 'polypeptide(L)'
;MGEIIHIDAWGAGPFVIEHLGKTFRFEDSDRFGPIRLKKDGEPAENQFFAEKSPFWYAWEKWVGQGRRLSDDGVTCVWSHDPQWENAMNSMSEWIEHDGRGMPVGPFAKVEVRMRSGDETTGFPDDAPIKKACALPWAHSGSLSDIIAYRVVKP
;
A
#
# COMPACT_ATOMS: atom_id res chain seq x y z
N MET A 1 15.18 15.61 45.68
CA MET A 1 15.67 16.04 44.36
C MET A 1 15.45 14.86 43.43
N GLY A 2 14.44 14.94 42.56
CA GLY A 2 14.14 13.86 41.61
C GLY A 2 15.08 13.96 40.41
N GLU A 3 15.76 12.87 40.10
CA GLU A 3 16.62 12.77 38.93
C GLU A 3 15.74 12.84 37.67
N ILE A 4 15.96 13.87 36.84
CA ILE A 4 15.27 13.99 35.55
C ILE A 4 15.99 13.04 34.60
N ILE A 5 15.32 11.93 34.24
CA ILE A 5 15.81 11.04 33.20
C ILE A 5 15.55 11.73 31.86
N HIS A 6 16.63 12.18 31.21
CA HIS A 6 16.58 12.69 29.85
C HIS A 6 16.65 11.49 28.90
N ILE A 7 15.49 11.07 28.36
CA ILE A 7 15.42 10.08 27.29
C ILE A 7 15.53 10.86 25.98
N ASP A 8 16.67 10.78 25.31
CA ASP A 8 16.74 11.18 23.91
C ASP A 8 16.20 10.04 23.03
N ALA A 9 15.22 10.35 22.20
CA ALA A 9 14.81 9.44 21.16
C ALA A 9 15.86 9.57 20.04
N TRP A 10 16.87 8.68 20.01
CA TRP A 10 17.86 8.60 18.92
C TRP A 10 17.18 8.07 17.63
N GLY A 11 16.18 8.79 17.12
CA GLY A 11 15.58 8.56 15.81
C GLY A 11 16.35 9.30 14.73
N ALA A 12 16.43 8.72 13.53
CA ALA A 12 16.85 9.43 12.33
C ALA A 12 15.63 10.04 11.64
N GLY A 13 15.79 11.22 11.04
CA GLY A 13 14.72 11.90 10.34
C GLY A 13 14.99 13.39 10.16
N PRO A 14 14.01 14.16 9.65
CA PRO A 14 12.65 13.71 9.31
C PRO A 14 12.63 12.83 8.05
N PHE A 15 11.74 11.84 8.03
CA PHE A 15 11.42 11.02 6.88
C PHE A 15 9.99 11.22 6.40
N VAL A 16 9.79 10.96 5.11
CA VAL A 16 8.48 11.03 4.46
C VAL A 16 8.19 9.72 3.75
N ILE A 17 7.06 9.10 4.05
CA ILE A 17 6.55 7.97 3.29
C ILE A 17 5.18 8.30 2.69
N GLU A 18 5.01 8.00 1.40
CA GLU A 18 3.75 8.19 0.70
C GLU A 18 3.08 6.85 0.43
N HIS A 19 1.80 6.72 0.79
CA HIS A 19 1.01 5.53 0.48
C HIS A 19 -0.48 5.86 0.37
N LEU A 20 -1.14 5.31 -0.65
CA LEU A 20 -2.58 5.53 -0.95
C LEU A 20 -2.97 7.02 -0.99
N GLY A 21 -2.12 7.86 -1.61
CA GLY A 21 -2.34 9.30 -1.71
C GLY A 21 -2.21 10.07 -0.39
N LYS A 22 -1.68 9.43 0.66
CA LYS A 22 -1.41 10.06 1.95
C LYS A 22 0.09 10.15 2.18
N THR A 23 0.52 11.26 2.75
CA THR A 23 1.90 11.53 3.15
C THR A 23 2.03 11.41 4.67
N PHE A 24 3.00 10.63 5.14
CA PHE A 24 3.27 10.40 6.55
C PHE A 24 4.68 10.90 6.88
N ARG A 25 4.78 11.78 7.89
CA ARG A 25 6.05 12.34 8.37
C ARG A 25 6.42 11.70 9.69
N PHE A 26 7.65 11.25 9.82
CA PHE A 26 8.10 10.52 11.01
C PHE A 26 9.62 10.59 11.19
N GLU A 27 10.08 10.29 12.40
CA GLU A 27 11.46 9.85 12.67
C GLU A 27 11.45 8.35 12.87
N ASP A 28 12.53 7.66 12.52
CA ASP A 28 12.66 6.22 12.70
C ASP A 28 13.79 5.88 13.66
N SER A 29 13.49 5.06 14.67
CA SER A 29 14.49 4.47 15.55
C SER A 29 14.56 2.96 15.34
N ASP A 30 15.77 2.42 15.23
CA ASP A 30 16.00 0.97 15.17
C ASP A 30 15.49 0.22 16.43
N ARG A 31 15.34 0.91 17.57
CA ARG A 31 14.91 0.30 18.84
C ARG A 31 13.44 0.54 19.14
N PHE A 32 12.94 1.72 18.83
CA PHE A 32 11.61 2.18 19.25
C PHE A 32 10.61 2.28 18.09
N GLY A 33 11.09 2.11 16.85
CA GLY A 33 10.27 2.26 15.66
C GLY A 33 9.96 3.73 15.35
N PRO A 34 8.88 3.99 14.61
CA PRO A 34 8.60 5.29 14.06
C PRO A 34 7.86 6.20 15.04
N ILE A 35 8.29 7.46 15.12
CA ILE A 35 7.62 8.54 15.85
C ILE A 35 7.01 9.49 14.84
N ARG A 36 5.71 9.70 14.93
CA ARG A 36 4.96 10.62 14.07
C ARG A 36 5.38 12.06 14.33
N LEU A 37 5.65 12.78 13.25
CA LEU A 37 5.95 14.21 13.28
C LEU A 37 4.75 15.06 12.80
N LYS A 38 4.71 16.29 13.30
CA LYS A 38 3.87 17.38 12.80
C LYS A 38 4.48 17.99 11.54
N LYS A 39 3.82 19.02 10.99
CA LYS A 39 4.31 19.71 9.79
C LYS A 39 5.58 20.53 10.02
N ASP A 40 5.76 21.01 11.25
CA ASP A 40 6.88 21.82 11.73
C ASP A 40 8.11 20.97 12.10
N GLY A 41 7.99 19.64 12.10
CA GLY A 41 9.08 18.72 12.45
C GLY A 41 9.07 18.28 13.92
N GLU A 42 8.17 18.82 14.74
CA GLU A 42 8.06 18.42 16.15
C GLU A 42 7.28 17.10 16.30
N PRO A 43 7.58 16.27 17.32
CA PRO A 43 6.78 15.10 17.63
C PRO A 43 5.29 15.45 17.82
N ALA A 44 4.42 14.64 17.24
CA ALA A 44 2.98 14.76 17.44
C ALA A 44 2.60 14.34 18.87
N GLU A 45 1.55 14.97 19.44
CA GLU A 45 1.01 14.58 20.76
C GLU A 45 0.60 13.11 20.78
N ASN A 46 -0.02 12.64 19.68
CA ASN A 46 -0.16 11.23 19.40
C ASN A 46 1.03 10.78 18.54
N GLN A 47 2.05 10.25 19.22
CA GLN A 47 3.32 9.83 18.62
C GLN A 47 3.17 8.66 17.65
N PHE A 48 2.05 7.93 17.68
CA PHE A 48 1.82 6.80 16.80
C PHE A 48 0.75 7.10 15.75
N PHE A 49 0.90 6.45 14.60
CA PHE A 49 -0.20 6.36 13.64
C PHE A 49 -1.23 5.35 14.15
N ALA A 50 -2.50 5.53 13.78
CA ALA A 50 -3.55 4.58 14.13
C ALA A 50 -3.16 3.15 13.67
N GLU A 51 -3.55 2.11 14.40
CA GLU A 51 -3.18 0.71 14.09
C GLU A 51 -3.59 0.28 12.66
N LYS A 52 -4.74 0.76 12.18
CA LYS A 52 -5.24 0.48 10.82
C LYS A 52 -4.70 1.46 9.77
N SER A 53 -3.70 2.26 10.11
CA SER A 53 -3.11 3.22 9.19
C SER A 53 -2.36 2.48 8.08
N PRO A 54 -2.51 2.89 6.80
CA PRO A 54 -1.72 2.33 5.72
C PRO A 54 -0.20 2.62 5.89
N PHE A 55 0.15 3.57 6.76
CA PHE A 55 1.54 3.82 7.17
C PHE A 55 2.30 2.53 7.57
N TRP A 56 1.71 1.67 8.40
CA TRP A 56 2.42 0.50 8.95
C TRP A 56 2.88 -0.46 7.87
N TYR A 57 2.02 -0.71 6.88
CA TYR A 57 2.36 -1.54 5.73
C TYR A 57 3.54 -0.96 4.93
N ALA A 58 3.50 0.33 4.65
CA ALA A 58 4.55 1.01 3.89
C ALA A 58 5.87 1.05 4.67
N TRP A 59 5.81 1.34 5.97
CA TRP A 59 6.98 1.40 6.86
C TRP A 59 7.65 0.04 7.01
N GLU A 60 6.90 -1.04 7.24
CA GLU A 60 7.45 -2.41 7.32
C GLU A 60 8.20 -2.79 6.04
N LYS A 61 7.66 -2.44 4.86
CA LYS A 61 8.32 -2.70 3.58
C LYS A 61 9.57 -1.85 3.40
N TRP A 62 9.52 -0.58 3.74
CA TRP A 62 10.68 0.30 3.69
C TRP A 62 11.82 -0.19 4.58
N VAL A 63 11.52 -0.56 5.83
CA VAL A 63 12.50 -1.15 6.77
C VAL A 63 13.05 -2.46 6.23
N GLY A 64 12.18 -3.38 5.77
CA GLY A 64 12.58 -4.66 5.20
C GLY A 64 13.43 -4.55 3.91
N GLN A 65 13.33 -3.42 3.20
CA GLN A 65 14.12 -3.12 2.00
C GLN A 65 15.39 -2.31 2.31
N GLY A 66 15.77 -2.19 3.58
CA GLY A 66 17.02 -1.54 3.98
C GLY A 66 16.93 -0.02 4.07
N ARG A 67 15.74 0.54 4.33
CA ARG A 67 15.52 1.97 4.58
C ARG A 67 16.07 2.90 3.50
N ARG A 68 15.81 2.53 2.24
CA ARG A 68 16.28 3.30 1.09
C ARG A 68 15.66 4.70 1.08
N LEU A 69 16.44 5.69 0.70
CA LEU A 69 16.00 7.08 0.56
C LEU A 69 16.18 7.52 -0.88
N SER A 70 15.39 8.51 -1.29
CA SER A 70 15.58 9.22 -2.55
C SER A 70 16.79 10.16 -2.45
N ASP A 71 17.13 10.83 -3.55
CA ASP A 71 18.24 11.79 -3.63
C ASP A 71 18.07 12.99 -2.69
N ASP A 72 16.84 13.25 -2.21
CA ASP A 72 16.54 14.29 -1.23
C ASP A 72 16.93 13.91 0.22
N GLY A 73 17.31 12.64 0.46
CA GLY A 73 17.68 12.13 1.78
C GLY A 73 16.54 12.09 2.80
N VAL A 74 15.28 12.30 2.38
CA VAL A 74 14.11 12.42 3.25
C VAL A 74 12.99 11.50 2.81
N THR A 75 12.77 11.36 1.50
CA THR A 75 11.69 10.56 0.94
C THR A 75 12.08 9.09 0.96
N CYS A 76 11.27 8.29 1.65
CA CYS A 76 11.43 6.84 1.76
C CYS A 76 11.14 6.18 0.41
N VAL A 77 12.13 5.47 -0.14
CA VAL A 77 11.98 4.66 -1.35
C VAL A 77 11.63 3.24 -0.93
N TRP A 78 10.41 2.84 -1.26
CA TRP A 78 9.91 1.52 -0.94
C TRP A 78 9.01 1.03 -2.06
N SER A 79 9.03 -0.28 -2.26
CA SER A 79 8.18 -0.98 -3.22
C SER A 79 7.30 -1.96 -2.46
N HIS A 80 6.14 -2.30 -3.01
CA HIS A 80 5.47 -3.52 -2.58
C HIS A 80 6.30 -4.73 -3.06
N ASP A 81 5.97 -5.96 -2.64
CA ASP A 81 6.68 -7.15 -3.15
C ASP A 81 6.70 -7.16 -4.69
N PRO A 82 7.74 -7.71 -5.34
CA PRO A 82 7.94 -7.66 -6.80
C PRO A 82 6.73 -8.13 -7.62
N GLN A 83 5.90 -9.00 -7.05
CA GLN A 83 4.65 -9.47 -7.66
C GLN A 83 3.64 -8.33 -7.86
N TRP A 84 3.63 -7.34 -6.97
CA TRP A 84 2.79 -6.13 -7.06
C TRP A 84 3.35 -5.11 -8.06
N GLU A 85 4.67 -4.93 -8.14
CA GLU A 85 5.29 -4.04 -9.13
C GLU A 85 5.09 -4.55 -10.57
N ASN A 86 5.14 -5.87 -10.77
CA ASN A 86 4.73 -6.49 -12.03
C ASN A 86 3.24 -6.25 -12.33
N ALA A 87 2.37 -6.37 -11.32
CA ALA A 87 0.93 -6.07 -11.47
C ALA A 87 0.64 -4.56 -11.68
N MET A 88 1.48 -3.66 -11.17
CA MET A 88 1.37 -2.21 -11.37
C MET A 88 1.91 -1.77 -12.74
N ASN A 89 3.03 -2.33 -13.19
CA ASN A 89 3.56 -2.08 -14.55
C ASN A 89 2.70 -2.76 -15.63
N SER A 90 1.96 -3.82 -15.29
CA SER A 90 0.92 -4.40 -16.14
C SER A 90 -0.44 -3.70 -16.02
N MET A 91 -0.55 -2.48 -15.47
CA MET A 91 -1.84 -1.77 -15.28
C MET A 91 -2.64 -1.46 -16.56
N SER A 92 -2.10 -1.73 -17.74
CA SER A 92 -2.85 -1.74 -19.01
C SER A 92 -3.12 -3.14 -19.56
N GLU A 93 -2.48 -4.16 -18.99
CA GLU A 93 -2.53 -5.56 -19.43
C GLU A 93 -3.39 -6.41 -18.51
N TRP A 94 -3.91 -7.50 -19.06
CA TRP A 94 -4.73 -8.45 -18.34
C TRP A 94 -3.85 -9.41 -17.55
N ILE A 95 -4.06 -9.48 -16.24
CA ILE A 95 -3.44 -10.45 -15.35
C ILE A 95 -4.31 -11.71 -15.38
N GLU A 96 -3.84 -12.76 -16.05
CA GLU A 96 -4.53 -14.06 -16.05
C GLU A 96 -4.55 -14.66 -14.64
N HIS A 97 -5.71 -15.20 -14.25
CA HIS A 97 -5.93 -15.81 -12.95
C HIS A 97 -6.30 -17.28 -13.12
N ASP A 98 -5.65 -18.15 -12.35
CA ASP A 98 -5.87 -19.60 -12.40
C ASP A 98 -6.85 -20.09 -11.31
N GLY A 99 -7.44 -19.16 -10.55
CA GLY A 99 -8.33 -19.48 -9.43
C GLY A 99 -7.62 -19.66 -8.10
N ARG A 100 -6.29 -19.45 -8.01
CA ARG A 100 -5.50 -19.66 -6.78
C ARG A 100 -4.99 -18.34 -6.21
N GLY A 101 -5.56 -17.95 -5.07
CA GLY A 101 -5.12 -16.75 -4.35
C GLY A 101 -5.66 -15.46 -4.93
N MET A 102 -4.99 -14.35 -4.60
CA MET A 102 -5.47 -13.00 -4.85
C MET A 102 -4.47 -12.29 -5.80
N PRO A 103 -4.75 -12.24 -7.12
CA PRO A 103 -3.82 -11.68 -8.12
C PRO A 103 -3.63 -10.17 -8.03
N VAL A 104 -4.54 -9.46 -7.36
CA VAL A 104 -4.46 -8.02 -7.13
C VAL A 104 -4.77 -7.66 -5.67
N GLY A 105 -4.41 -6.47 -5.22
CA GLY A 105 -4.69 -6.02 -3.87
C GLY A 105 -6.19 -5.98 -3.59
N PRO A 106 -6.63 -6.27 -2.35
CA PRO A 106 -8.05 -6.47 -2.04
C PRO A 106 -8.88 -5.19 -2.25
N PHE A 107 -8.24 -4.03 -2.20
CA PHE A 107 -8.87 -2.73 -2.38
C PHE A 107 -8.59 -2.10 -3.75
N ALA A 108 -7.90 -2.82 -4.65
CA ALA A 108 -7.66 -2.33 -6.00
C ALA A 108 -8.99 -2.17 -6.76
N LYS A 109 -9.09 -1.11 -7.55
CA LYS A 109 -10.12 -0.98 -8.58
C LYS A 109 -9.72 -1.88 -9.74
N VAL A 110 -10.61 -2.75 -10.20
CA VAL A 110 -10.32 -3.68 -11.30
C VAL A 110 -11.44 -3.77 -12.32
N GLU A 111 -11.06 -3.98 -13.56
CA GLU A 111 -11.90 -4.61 -14.58
C GLU A 111 -11.61 -6.12 -14.60
N VAL A 112 -12.61 -6.89 -15.00
CA VAL A 112 -12.51 -8.36 -15.05
C VAL A 112 -12.92 -8.88 -16.42
N ARG A 113 -12.27 -9.98 -16.81
CA ARG A 113 -12.63 -10.77 -17.98
C ARG A 113 -13.20 -12.10 -17.50
N MET A 114 -14.38 -12.44 -17.97
CA MET A 114 -15.04 -13.71 -17.69
C MET A 114 -14.57 -14.79 -18.65
N ARG A 115 -14.75 -16.05 -18.27
CA ARG A 115 -14.46 -17.21 -19.13
C ARG A 115 -15.28 -17.20 -20.42
N SER A 116 -16.47 -16.59 -20.41
CA SER A 116 -17.28 -16.34 -21.61
C SER A 116 -16.59 -15.46 -22.66
N GLY A 117 -15.54 -14.71 -22.26
CA GLY A 117 -14.91 -13.67 -23.07
C GLY A 117 -15.50 -12.28 -22.80
N ASP A 118 -16.55 -12.16 -22.00
CA ASP A 118 -17.12 -10.87 -21.62
C ASP A 118 -16.16 -10.10 -20.74
N GLU A 119 -15.97 -8.82 -21.06
CA GLU A 119 -15.15 -7.90 -20.28
C GLU A 119 -16.03 -6.84 -19.65
N THR A 120 -15.72 -6.49 -18.40
CA THR A 120 -16.29 -5.28 -17.82
C THR A 120 -15.50 -4.08 -18.30
N THR A 121 -15.82 -3.52 -19.47
CA THR A 121 -15.17 -2.31 -20.00
C THR A 121 -15.92 -1.07 -19.55
N GLY A 122 -15.21 -0.11 -18.95
CA GLY A 122 -15.74 1.24 -18.74
C GLY A 122 -16.92 1.28 -17.77
N PHE A 123 -16.62 1.24 -16.48
CA PHE A 123 -17.61 1.63 -15.50
C PHE A 123 -17.75 3.17 -15.52
N PRO A 124 -18.97 3.72 -15.51
CA PRO A 124 -19.17 5.14 -15.20
C PRO A 124 -18.42 5.48 -13.90
N ASP A 125 -17.82 6.67 -13.80
CA ASP A 125 -17.09 7.13 -12.61
C ASP A 125 -17.91 7.02 -11.30
N ASP A 126 -19.23 6.93 -11.45
CA ASP A 126 -20.30 6.87 -10.47
C ASP A 126 -20.89 5.46 -10.23
N ALA A 127 -20.43 4.43 -10.95
CA ALA A 127 -20.80 3.04 -10.63
C ALA A 127 -20.14 2.60 -9.31
N PRO A 128 -20.83 1.80 -8.47
CA PRO A 128 -20.28 1.33 -7.20
C PRO A 128 -19.01 0.50 -7.48
N ILE A 129 -17.86 1.15 -7.26
CA ILE A 129 -16.52 0.64 -7.45
C ILE A 129 -16.44 -0.77 -6.88
N LYS A 130 -16.36 -1.78 -7.75
CA LYS A 130 -16.14 -3.16 -7.31
C LYS A 130 -14.66 -3.30 -6.98
N LYS A 131 -14.34 -3.04 -5.72
CA LYS A 131 -13.06 -3.44 -5.13
C LYS A 131 -12.84 -4.91 -5.41
N ALA A 132 -11.61 -5.32 -5.67
CA ALA A 132 -11.30 -6.71 -5.97
C ALA A 132 -11.81 -7.68 -4.88
N CYS A 133 -11.83 -7.26 -3.61
CA CYS A 133 -12.39 -8.04 -2.50
C CYS A 133 -13.90 -8.35 -2.61
N ALA A 134 -14.65 -7.64 -3.46
CA ALA A 134 -16.07 -7.85 -3.68
C ALA A 134 -16.36 -8.90 -4.77
N LEU A 135 -15.32 -9.44 -5.42
CA LEU A 135 -15.44 -10.44 -6.46
C LEU A 135 -14.97 -11.81 -5.94
N PRO A 136 -15.71 -12.90 -6.23
CA PRO A 136 -15.29 -14.23 -5.85
C PRO A 136 -14.03 -14.64 -6.61
N TRP A 137 -13.04 -15.17 -5.89
CA TRP A 137 -11.73 -15.58 -6.43
C TRP A 137 -11.67 -17.05 -6.86
N ALA A 138 -12.71 -17.82 -6.54
CA ALA A 138 -12.78 -19.25 -6.80
C ALA A 138 -13.38 -19.53 -8.18
N HIS A 139 -12.74 -20.41 -8.95
CA HIS A 139 -13.24 -20.87 -10.24
C HIS A 139 -14.11 -22.10 -10.08
N SER A 140 -15.32 -22.04 -10.62
CA SER A 140 -16.26 -23.16 -10.63
C SER A 140 -16.22 -23.96 -11.94
N GLY A 141 -15.45 -23.48 -12.93
CA GLY A 141 -15.47 -23.95 -14.32
C GLY A 141 -16.58 -23.31 -15.16
N SER A 142 -17.37 -22.40 -14.60
CA SER A 142 -18.51 -21.80 -15.30
C SER A 142 -18.09 -20.68 -16.26
N LEU A 143 -19.00 -20.31 -17.17
CA LEU A 143 -18.79 -19.18 -18.09
C LEU A 143 -18.67 -17.84 -17.36
N SER A 144 -19.19 -17.74 -16.14
CA SER A 144 -19.11 -16.53 -15.31
C SER A 144 -17.86 -16.49 -14.42
N ASP A 145 -16.98 -17.49 -14.50
CA ASP A 145 -15.69 -17.46 -13.79
C ASP A 145 -14.87 -16.26 -14.28
N ILE A 146 -14.25 -15.54 -13.36
CA ILE A 146 -13.33 -14.44 -13.68
C ILE A 146 -11.96 -15.04 -14.00
N ILE A 147 -11.52 -14.98 -15.24
CA ILE A 147 -10.25 -15.58 -15.68
C ILE A 147 -9.10 -14.58 -15.80
N ALA A 148 -9.39 -13.27 -15.75
CA ALA A 148 -8.36 -12.24 -15.71
C ALA A 148 -8.84 -10.97 -15.04
N TYR A 149 -7.88 -10.21 -14.49
CA TYR A 149 -8.09 -8.92 -13.85
C TYR A 149 -7.21 -7.86 -14.50
N ARG A 150 -7.70 -6.63 -14.61
CA ARG A 150 -6.91 -5.45 -15.02
C ARG A 150 -7.10 -4.34 -14.00
N VAL A 151 -6.02 -3.82 -13.44
CA VAL A 151 -6.09 -2.75 -12.43
C VAL A 151 -6.39 -1.42 -13.10
N VAL A 152 -7.40 -0.71 -12.61
CA VAL A 152 -7.81 0.61 -13.12
C VAL A 152 -7.18 1.69 -12.26
N LYS A 153 -6.58 2.71 -12.91
CA LYS A 153 -6.08 3.89 -12.19
C LYS A 153 -7.25 4.61 -11.50
N PRO A 154 -7.04 5.08 -10.25
CA PRO A 154 -8.10 5.66 -9.45
C PRO A 154 -8.72 6.92 -10.03
#